data_AF-A0A8T3WKR5-F1
#
_entry.id   AF-A0A8T3WKR5-F1
#
_cell.length_a   1.000
_cell.length_b   1.000
_cell.length_c   1.000
_cell.angle_alpha   90.00
_cell.angle_beta   90.00
_cell.angle_gamma   90.00
#
_symmetry.space_group_name_H-M   'P 1'
#
loop_
_entity.id
_entity.type
_entity.pdbx_description
1 polymer ?
#
loop_
_entity_poly.entity_id
_entity_poly.type
_entity_poly.pdbx_seq_one_letter_code
_entity_poly.pdbx_strand_id
1 'polypeptide(L)'
;MLLEISASKPGNLAQITAEEFRGRFSTGEGFFEGDAPIKTRIPLRYAPNETQIAENFKGVANFLNETKKSSGTSPRICFYGVIGGVDLTLSYTASIWKELGRAPARKNEGVFLTDINECAIDYLNQRLDIFARSDNLTGYFRILSEEIPEAKKKLANYQERLKDEDRAHLWFSQESGFRTLKEMAESGSIKPFQSNYYGKGQGIFADLMDSQSPDAAIFYLSDIANVASNRKRHGGLKSTVRNSVIIAKLVELDIPFLIAESDIKGRNYMSLAG
;
A
#
# COMPACT_ATOMS: atom_id res chain seq x y z
N MET A 1 -33.15 -25.01 19.65
CA MET A 1 -31.85 -25.54 19.21
C MET A 1 -31.07 -24.35 18.65
N LEU A 2 -30.24 -23.74 19.50
CA LEU A 2 -29.39 -22.61 19.14
C LEU A 2 -28.17 -23.17 18.43
N LEU A 3 -27.94 -22.76 17.19
CA LEU A 3 -26.68 -23.05 16.49
C LEU A 3 -25.60 -22.20 17.15
N GLU A 4 -24.77 -22.84 17.97
CA GLU A 4 -23.52 -22.27 18.44
C GLU A 4 -22.66 -21.93 17.22
N ILE A 5 -22.56 -20.63 16.91
CA ILE A 5 -21.53 -20.13 16.01
C ILE A 5 -20.22 -20.24 16.78
N SER A 6 -19.54 -21.37 16.58
CA SER A 6 -18.15 -21.58 16.97
C SER A 6 -17.32 -20.39 16.50
N ALA A 7 -16.76 -19.63 17.44
CA ALA A 7 -15.70 -18.69 17.17
C ALA A 7 -14.53 -19.49 16.55
N SER A 8 -14.38 -19.41 15.24
CA SER A 8 -13.29 -20.05 14.52
C SER A 8 -11.98 -19.45 15.03
N LYS A 9 -11.09 -20.31 15.56
CA LYS A 9 -9.71 -19.95 15.89
C LYS A 9 -9.07 -19.20 14.72
N PRO A 10 -8.22 -18.18 14.96
CA PRO A 10 -7.49 -17.49 13.91
C PRO A 10 -6.63 -18.52 13.17
N GLY A 11 -7.07 -18.90 11.97
CA GLY A 11 -6.35 -19.81 11.10
C GLY A 11 -5.08 -19.12 10.60
N ASN A 12 -3.98 -19.87 10.55
CA ASN A 12 -2.66 -19.40 10.15
C ASN A 12 -2.69 -18.67 8.79
N LEU A 13 -2.69 -17.33 8.79
CA LEU A 13 -2.75 -16.46 7.61
C LEU A 13 -1.43 -16.47 6.80
N ALA A 14 -0.40 -17.16 7.27
CA ALA A 14 0.94 -17.20 6.68
C ALA A 14 1.09 -18.14 5.46
N GLN A 15 0.03 -18.87 5.07
CA GLN A 15 0.11 -19.93 4.04
C GLN A 15 -0.93 -19.79 2.92
N ILE A 16 -1.75 -18.75 2.95
CA ILE A 16 -2.81 -18.57 1.96
C ILE A 16 -2.24 -18.12 0.62
N THR A 17 -2.51 -18.90 -0.41
CA THR A 17 -2.28 -18.57 -1.82
C THR A 17 -3.07 -17.30 -2.22
N ALA A 18 -2.75 -16.67 -3.36
CA ALA A 18 -3.53 -15.54 -3.86
C ALA A 18 -5.00 -15.91 -4.12
N GLU A 19 -5.28 -17.18 -4.44
CA GLU A 19 -6.63 -17.75 -4.58
C GLU A 19 -7.30 -18.01 -3.22
N GLU A 20 -6.59 -18.40 -2.17
CA GLU A 20 -7.17 -18.53 -0.82
C GLU A 20 -7.34 -17.17 -0.14
N PHE A 21 -6.45 -16.23 -0.39
CA PHE A 21 -6.60 -14.83 0.00
C PHE A 21 -7.81 -14.24 -0.71
N ARG A 22 -7.97 -14.46 -2.02
CA ARG A 22 -9.22 -14.12 -2.72
C ARG A 22 -10.40 -14.90 -2.13
N GLY A 23 -10.40 -16.22 -2.04
CA GLY A 23 -11.53 -17.00 -1.51
C GLY A 23 -11.99 -16.58 -0.10
N ARG A 24 -11.07 -16.07 0.73
CA ARG A 24 -11.36 -15.54 2.07
C ARG A 24 -11.71 -14.04 2.10
N PHE A 25 -11.26 -13.25 1.11
CA PHE A 25 -11.31 -11.79 1.15
C PHE A 25 -11.81 -11.12 -0.16
N SER A 26 -12.30 -11.88 -1.16
CA SER A 26 -12.61 -11.42 -2.55
C SER A 26 -14.07 -11.08 -2.82
N THR A 27 -14.98 -11.27 -1.87
CA THR A 27 -16.40 -10.98 -2.10
C THR A 27 -16.75 -9.51 -1.88
N GLY A 28 -15.79 -8.65 -1.53
CA GLY A 28 -16.08 -7.24 -1.22
C GLY A 28 -16.85 -7.06 0.10
N GLU A 29 -16.89 -8.08 0.94
CA GLU A 29 -17.35 -7.97 2.33
C GLU A 29 -16.18 -7.49 3.19
N GLY A 30 -15.89 -6.19 3.11
CA GLY A 30 -14.91 -5.55 3.99
C GLY A 30 -15.16 -5.88 5.46
N PHE A 31 -14.09 -5.96 6.24
CA PHE A 31 -14.17 -6.15 7.69
C PHE A 31 -14.77 -4.91 8.38
N PHE A 32 -16.08 -4.88 8.57
CA PHE A 32 -16.79 -3.79 9.23
C PHE A 32 -16.92 -4.03 10.76
N GLU A 33 -16.95 -2.95 11.53
CA GLU A 33 -17.59 -2.95 12.85
C GLU A 33 -19.09 -2.76 12.62
N GLY A 34 -19.89 -3.75 13.00
CA GLY A 34 -21.34 -3.76 12.78
C GLY A 34 -21.76 -4.33 11.42
N ASP A 35 -22.93 -4.98 11.40
CA ASP A 35 -23.50 -5.79 10.31
C ASP A 35 -23.87 -5.03 9.01
N ALA A 36 -23.24 -3.87 8.74
CA ALA A 36 -23.56 -3.06 7.57
C ALA A 36 -22.44 -3.12 6.52
N PRO A 37 -22.66 -3.73 5.35
CA PRO A 37 -21.71 -3.66 4.25
C PRO A 37 -21.56 -2.20 3.78
N ILE A 38 -20.38 -1.60 3.97
CA ILE A 38 -20.09 -0.28 3.40
C ILE A 38 -19.89 -0.47 1.88
N LYS A 39 -20.98 -0.42 1.13
CA LYS A 39 -20.95 -0.23 -0.33
C LYS A 39 -20.57 1.21 -0.64
N THR A 40 -19.32 1.60 -0.41
CA THR A 40 -18.79 2.87 -0.94
C THR A 40 -18.29 2.65 -2.35
N ARG A 41 -19.16 2.28 -3.29
CA ARG A 41 -18.88 2.41 -4.73
C ARG A 41 -18.99 3.88 -5.13
N ILE A 42 -18.18 4.71 -4.50
CA ILE A 42 -18.02 6.10 -4.89
C ILE A 42 -17.04 6.07 -6.06
N PRO A 43 -17.43 6.54 -7.26
CA PRO A 43 -16.52 6.65 -8.40
C PRO A 43 -15.32 7.49 -7.96
N LEU A 44 -14.21 6.82 -7.66
CA LEU A 44 -13.05 7.51 -7.13
C LEU A 44 -12.42 8.32 -8.25
N ARG A 45 -11.96 9.52 -7.91
CA ARG A 45 -11.12 10.31 -8.79
C ARG A 45 -9.68 9.91 -8.50
N TYR A 46 -9.30 8.74 -9.03
CA TYR A 46 -8.09 7.93 -8.80
C TYR A 46 -6.70 8.58 -8.99
N ALA A 47 -6.58 9.90 -9.07
CA ALA A 47 -5.30 10.57 -9.10
C ALA A 47 -4.90 10.98 -7.66
N PRO A 48 -3.70 10.63 -7.19
CA PRO A 48 -3.16 11.19 -5.95
C PRO A 48 -3.18 12.72 -6.00
N ASN A 49 -3.40 13.37 -4.86
CA ASN A 49 -3.34 14.84 -4.73
C ASN A 49 -2.05 15.31 -4.05
N GLU A 50 -1.22 14.38 -3.61
CA GLU A 50 0.05 14.62 -2.93
C GLU A 50 1.08 15.20 -3.91
N THR A 51 1.73 16.27 -3.47
CA THR A 51 2.78 17.01 -4.21
C THR A 51 4.03 17.04 -3.32
N GLN A 52 5.23 17.38 -3.79
CA GLN A 52 6.44 17.35 -2.95
C GLN A 52 6.78 15.95 -2.40
N ILE A 53 6.51 14.91 -3.20
CA ILE A 53 6.71 13.51 -2.84
C ILE A 53 8.20 13.12 -2.79
N ALA A 54 9.09 13.88 -3.43
CA ALA A 54 10.51 13.56 -3.52
C ALA A 54 11.18 13.31 -2.16
N GLU A 55 10.82 14.07 -1.12
CA GLU A 55 11.38 13.90 0.23
C GLU A 55 11.02 12.54 0.84
N ASN A 56 9.83 12.01 0.58
CA ASN A 56 9.46 10.68 1.05
C ASN A 56 10.25 9.59 0.33
N PHE A 57 10.44 9.71 -0.99
CA PHE A 57 11.25 8.77 -1.74
C PHE A 57 12.71 8.78 -1.27
N LYS A 58 13.27 9.95 -0.93
CA LYS A 58 14.60 10.05 -0.31
C LYS A 58 14.66 9.35 1.05
N GLY A 59 13.65 9.53 1.90
CA GLY A 59 13.63 8.84 3.20
C GLY A 59 13.45 7.34 3.09
N VAL A 60 12.66 6.86 2.13
CA VAL A 60 12.58 5.43 1.78
C VAL A 60 13.96 4.91 1.37
N ALA A 61 14.66 5.59 0.46
CA ALA A 61 15.99 5.17 0.04
C ALA A 61 17.01 5.17 1.20
N ASN A 62 16.99 6.19 2.06
CA ASN A 62 17.85 6.27 3.23
C ASN A 62 17.58 5.13 4.21
N PHE A 63 16.31 4.88 4.55
CA PHE A 63 15.90 3.78 5.41
C PHE A 63 16.37 2.42 4.87
N LEU A 64 16.19 2.17 3.58
CA LEU A 64 16.65 0.94 2.93
C LEU A 64 18.18 0.80 2.99
N ASN A 65 18.91 1.89 2.79
CA ASN A 65 20.37 1.89 2.88
C ASN A 65 20.88 1.63 4.30
N GLU A 66 20.24 2.21 5.31
CA GLU A 66 20.58 1.97 6.73
C GLU A 66 20.27 0.52 7.12
N THR A 67 19.10 0.01 6.75
CA THR A 67 18.68 -1.37 7.02
C THR A 67 19.62 -2.40 6.37
N LYS A 68 20.09 -2.14 5.13
CA LYS A 68 21.10 -3.00 4.48
C LYS A 68 22.44 -2.99 5.22
N LYS A 69 22.88 -1.83 5.72
CA LYS A 69 24.15 -1.70 6.44
C LYS A 69 24.11 -2.45 7.77
N SER A 70 23.00 -2.39 8.51
CA SER A 70 22.86 -3.06 9.81
C SER A 70 22.71 -4.58 9.68
N SER A 71 21.99 -5.06 8.65
CA SER A 71 21.71 -6.49 8.47
C SER A 71 22.83 -7.27 7.77
N GLY A 72 23.80 -6.59 7.13
CA GLY A 72 24.91 -7.24 6.39
C GLY A 72 24.49 -8.06 5.17
N THR A 73 23.19 -8.16 4.89
CA THR A 73 22.57 -8.89 3.78
C THR A 73 21.43 -8.05 3.18
N SER A 74 20.78 -8.53 2.11
CA SER A 74 19.56 -7.85 1.60
C SER A 74 18.41 -8.12 2.59
N PRO A 75 17.88 -7.09 3.28
CA PRO A 75 16.87 -7.29 4.32
C PRO A 75 15.57 -7.81 3.71
N ARG A 76 14.84 -8.63 4.48
CA ARG A 76 13.46 -9.05 4.16
C ARG A 76 12.52 -7.93 4.55
N ILE A 77 11.90 -7.29 3.56
CA ILE A 77 11.03 -6.13 3.80
C ILE A 77 9.59 -6.49 3.48
N CYS A 78 8.67 -6.04 4.32
CA CYS A 78 7.26 -5.95 3.97
C CYS A 78 6.85 -4.50 3.80
N PHE A 79 6.10 -4.23 2.73
CA PHE A 79 5.48 -2.94 2.48
C PHE A 79 3.98 -3.05 2.75
N TYR A 80 3.48 -2.18 3.63
CA TYR A 80 2.08 -2.08 3.99
C TYR A 80 1.58 -0.70 3.59
N GLY A 81 0.35 -0.57 3.12
CA GLY A 81 -0.15 0.78 2.85
C GLY A 81 -1.63 0.91 2.56
N VAL A 82 -2.10 2.14 2.67
CA VAL A 82 -3.42 2.55 2.18
C VAL A 82 -3.29 3.01 0.74
N ILE A 83 -4.28 2.75 -0.10
CA ILE A 83 -4.30 3.21 -1.49
C ILE A 83 -4.70 4.70 -1.55
N GLY A 84 -3.77 5.60 -1.19
CA GLY A 84 -3.92 7.06 -1.29
C GLY A 84 -3.97 7.63 -2.72
N GLY A 85 -3.93 6.75 -3.70
CA GLY A 85 -3.77 7.01 -5.13
C GLY A 85 -2.96 5.87 -5.73
N VAL A 86 -3.54 5.17 -6.71
CA VAL A 86 -2.97 3.92 -7.22
C VAL A 86 -1.57 4.13 -7.79
N ASP A 87 -1.38 5.13 -8.64
CA ASP A 87 -0.07 5.36 -9.27
C ASP A 87 1.01 5.81 -8.28
N LEU A 88 0.67 6.55 -7.23
CA LEU A 88 1.65 6.93 -6.21
C LEU A 88 2.02 5.75 -5.31
N THR A 89 1.03 4.95 -4.91
CA THR A 89 1.23 3.71 -4.15
C THR A 89 2.11 2.72 -4.93
N LEU A 90 1.86 2.58 -6.23
CA LEU A 90 2.70 1.78 -7.13
C LEU A 90 4.11 2.38 -7.30
N SER A 91 4.26 3.71 -7.24
CA SER A 91 5.57 4.37 -7.30
C SER A 91 6.41 4.06 -6.05
N TYR A 92 5.83 4.12 -4.85
CA TYR A 92 6.51 3.64 -3.64
C TYR A 92 6.90 2.17 -3.74
N THR A 93 5.96 1.33 -4.20
CA THR A 93 6.20 -0.10 -4.41
C THR A 93 7.39 -0.34 -5.34
N ALA A 94 7.40 0.29 -6.51
CA ALA A 94 8.47 0.17 -7.49
C ALA A 94 9.80 0.66 -6.92
N SER A 95 9.81 1.80 -6.21
CA SER A 95 11.02 2.38 -5.64
C SER A 95 11.66 1.46 -4.61
N ILE A 96 10.88 0.85 -3.71
CA ILE A 96 11.41 -0.03 -2.66
C ILE A 96 12.17 -1.21 -3.30
N TRP A 97 11.55 -1.89 -4.26
CA TRP A 97 12.12 -3.08 -4.87
C TRP A 97 13.20 -2.78 -5.90
N LYS A 98 13.12 -1.63 -6.59
CA LYS A 98 14.22 -1.11 -7.40
C LYS A 98 15.47 -0.86 -6.56
N GLU A 99 15.34 -0.18 -5.42
CA GLU A 99 16.46 0.08 -4.51
C GLU A 99 17.03 -1.22 -3.94
N LEU A 100 16.19 -2.24 -3.72
CA LEU A 100 16.64 -3.57 -3.30
C LEU A 100 17.23 -4.42 -4.44
N GLY A 101 17.06 -4.01 -5.71
CA GLY A 101 17.58 -4.69 -6.89
C GLY A 101 16.91 -6.03 -7.20
N ARG A 102 15.69 -6.25 -6.70
CA ARG A 102 14.94 -7.52 -6.82
C ARG A 102 13.46 -7.34 -6.52
N ALA A 103 12.61 -8.19 -7.08
CA ALA A 103 11.21 -8.32 -6.64
C ALA A 103 11.10 -9.08 -5.31
N PRO A 104 9.93 -9.03 -4.62
CA PRO A 104 9.63 -9.94 -3.52
C PRO A 104 9.73 -11.38 -4.01
N ALA A 105 10.61 -12.16 -3.40
CA ALA A 105 10.86 -13.54 -3.83
C ALA A 105 10.72 -14.53 -2.67
N ARG A 106 10.61 -14.04 -1.43
CA ARG A 106 10.53 -14.86 -0.23
C ARG A 106 9.09 -14.87 0.27
N LYS A 107 8.68 -16.00 0.85
CA LYS A 107 7.36 -16.20 1.46
C LYS A 107 6.99 -15.13 2.51
N ASN A 108 8.01 -14.48 3.07
CA ASN A 108 7.96 -13.53 4.18
C ASN A 108 8.17 -12.07 3.71
N GLU A 109 8.09 -11.84 2.39
CA GLU A 109 8.14 -10.53 1.76
C GLU A 109 6.83 -10.32 1.00
N GLY A 110 6.35 -9.08 0.97
CA GLY A 110 5.12 -8.78 0.27
C GLY A 110 4.75 -7.31 0.28
N VAL A 111 3.82 -6.98 -0.60
CA VAL A 111 3.17 -5.68 -0.66
C VAL A 111 1.70 -5.86 -0.32
N PHE A 112 1.26 -5.32 0.80
CA PHE A 112 -0.09 -5.45 1.32
C PHE A 112 -0.77 -4.10 1.29
N LEU A 113 -1.77 -3.94 0.43
CA LEU A 113 -2.43 -2.66 0.18
C LEU A 113 -3.90 -2.72 0.58
N THR A 114 -4.37 -1.73 1.33
CA THR A 114 -5.76 -1.66 1.77
C THR A 114 -6.45 -0.39 1.32
N ASP A 115 -7.74 -0.47 1.08
CA ASP A 115 -8.62 0.69 1.01
C ASP A 115 -10.00 0.32 1.53
N ILE A 116 -10.74 1.29 2.05
CA ILE A 116 -12.15 1.08 2.43
C ILE A 116 -13.04 1.03 1.19
N ASN A 117 -12.62 1.71 0.12
CA ASN A 117 -13.35 1.85 -1.13
C ASN A 117 -12.98 0.72 -2.10
N GLU A 118 -13.96 -0.16 -2.35
CA GLU A 118 -13.90 -1.25 -3.32
C GLU A 118 -13.39 -0.79 -4.70
N CYS A 119 -13.79 0.39 -5.17
CA CYS A 119 -13.36 0.88 -6.48
C CYS A 119 -11.86 1.18 -6.56
N ALA A 120 -11.19 1.52 -5.44
CA ALA A 120 -9.74 1.68 -5.42
C ALA A 120 -9.03 0.33 -5.61
N ILE A 121 -9.59 -0.72 -5.00
CA ILE A 121 -9.11 -2.10 -5.09
C ILE A 121 -9.32 -2.64 -6.51
N ASP A 122 -10.52 -2.48 -7.06
CA ASP A 122 -10.83 -2.87 -8.44
C ASP A 122 -9.91 -2.17 -9.43
N TYR A 123 -9.73 -0.86 -9.26
CA TYR A 123 -8.86 -0.09 -10.13
C TYR A 123 -7.40 -0.55 -10.01
N LEU A 124 -6.86 -0.76 -8.80
CA LEU A 124 -5.53 -1.32 -8.63
C LEU A 124 -5.40 -2.68 -9.31
N ASN A 125 -6.34 -3.60 -9.12
CA ASN A 125 -6.33 -4.92 -9.77
C ASN A 125 -6.32 -4.80 -11.30
N GLN A 126 -7.09 -3.87 -11.86
CA GLN A 126 -7.08 -3.59 -13.29
C GLN A 126 -5.71 -3.09 -13.76
N ARG A 127 -5.03 -2.23 -12.98
CA ARG A 127 -3.64 -1.80 -13.30
C ARG A 127 -2.67 -2.98 -13.29
N LEU A 128 -2.78 -3.88 -12.31
CA LEU A 128 -1.93 -5.07 -12.21
C LEU A 128 -2.15 -6.03 -13.40
N ASP A 129 -3.40 -6.23 -13.83
CA ASP A 129 -3.70 -7.00 -15.05
C ASP A 129 -3.03 -6.39 -16.29
N ILE A 130 -3.12 -5.07 -16.47
CA ILE A 130 -2.48 -4.37 -17.58
C ILE A 130 -0.95 -4.54 -17.50
N PHE A 131 -0.34 -4.45 -16.32
CA PHE A 131 1.11 -4.71 -16.17
C PHE A 131 1.50 -6.11 -16.64
N ALA A 132 0.78 -7.15 -16.20
CA ALA A 132 1.06 -8.53 -16.57
C ALA A 132 0.95 -8.77 -18.08
N ARG A 133 -0.02 -8.15 -18.74
CA ARG A 133 -0.27 -8.29 -20.19
C ARG A 133 0.59 -7.38 -21.08
N SER A 134 1.30 -6.41 -20.52
CA SER A 134 2.07 -5.44 -21.30
C SER A 134 3.52 -5.87 -21.46
N ASP A 135 4.07 -5.75 -22.67
CA ASP A 135 5.49 -6.08 -22.93
C ASP A 135 6.46 -5.00 -22.45
N ASN A 136 6.02 -3.74 -22.47
CA ASN A 136 6.83 -2.56 -22.16
C ASN A 136 5.93 -1.38 -21.72
N LEU A 137 6.54 -0.30 -21.25
CA LEU A 137 5.84 0.90 -20.79
C LEU A 137 4.91 1.51 -21.86
N THR A 138 5.34 1.51 -23.13
CA THR A 138 4.51 2.03 -24.24
C THR A 138 3.26 1.16 -24.44
N GLY A 139 3.42 -0.16 -24.41
CA GLY A 139 2.32 -1.13 -24.49
C GLY A 139 1.34 -0.95 -23.33
N TYR A 140 1.86 -0.73 -22.12
CA TYR A 140 1.04 -0.43 -20.95
C TYR A 140 0.15 0.79 -21.14
N PHE A 141 0.73 1.92 -21.56
CA PHE A 141 -0.06 3.12 -21.77
C PHE A 141 -1.01 3.02 -22.96
N ARG A 142 -0.71 2.19 -23.96
CA ARG A 142 -1.63 1.88 -25.06
C ARG A 142 -2.87 1.16 -24.53
N ILE A 143 -2.70 0.04 -23.84
CA ILE A 143 -3.82 -0.74 -23.26
C ILE A 143 -4.61 0.13 -22.28
N LEU A 144 -3.93 0.90 -21.42
CA LEU A 144 -4.58 1.83 -20.51
C LEU A 144 -5.47 2.85 -21.24
N SER A 145 -4.99 3.39 -22.37
CA SER A 145 -5.74 4.38 -23.15
C SER A 145 -6.99 3.77 -23.79
N GLU A 146 -6.91 2.49 -24.19
CA GLU A 146 -7.99 1.75 -24.85
C GLU A 146 -9.05 1.30 -23.82
N GLU A 147 -8.63 0.78 -22.67
CA GLU A 147 -9.53 0.20 -21.66
C GLU A 147 -10.02 1.20 -20.60
N ILE A 148 -9.23 2.24 -20.29
CA ILE A 148 -9.53 3.22 -19.23
C ILE A 148 -9.07 4.64 -19.62
N PRO A 149 -9.67 5.26 -20.65
CA PRO A 149 -9.21 6.56 -21.18
C PRO A 149 -9.18 7.67 -20.12
N GLU A 150 -10.09 7.66 -19.15
CA GLU A 150 -10.14 8.62 -18.06
C GLU A 150 -8.92 8.52 -17.11
N ALA A 151 -8.36 7.31 -16.96
CA ALA A 151 -7.17 7.10 -16.14
C ALA A 151 -5.95 7.81 -16.73
N LYS A 152 -5.75 7.73 -18.05
CA LYS A 152 -4.66 8.43 -18.73
C LYS A 152 -4.76 9.94 -18.54
N LYS A 153 -5.97 10.51 -18.75
CA LYS A 153 -6.20 11.95 -18.57
C LYS A 153 -5.91 12.39 -17.12
N LYS A 154 -6.37 11.62 -16.15
CA LYS A 154 -6.11 11.88 -14.72
C LYS A 154 -4.63 11.81 -14.39
N LEU A 155 -3.91 10.84 -14.94
CA LEU A 155 -2.47 10.71 -14.72
C LEU A 155 -1.70 11.88 -15.31
N ALA A 156 -2.06 12.32 -16.53
CA ALA A 156 -1.48 13.52 -17.14
C ALA A 156 -1.71 14.76 -16.26
N ASN A 157 -2.96 14.97 -15.80
CA ASN A 157 -3.27 16.08 -14.89
C ASN A 157 -2.48 16.00 -13.57
N TYR A 158 -2.21 14.80 -13.06
CA TYR A 158 -1.38 14.63 -11.86
C TYR A 158 0.07 15.01 -12.12
N GLN A 159 0.65 14.54 -13.24
CA GLN A 159 2.00 14.90 -13.65
C GLN A 159 2.17 16.42 -13.81
N GLU A 160 1.20 17.10 -14.43
CA GLU A 160 1.24 18.56 -14.61
C GLU A 160 1.28 19.34 -13.29
N ARG A 161 0.75 18.77 -12.20
CA ARG A 161 0.76 19.38 -10.87
C ARG A 161 2.07 19.14 -10.10
N LEU A 162 2.90 18.21 -10.55
CA LEU A 162 4.15 17.86 -9.90
C LEU A 162 5.31 18.65 -10.48
N LYS A 163 6.24 19.03 -9.61
CA LYS A 163 7.55 19.55 -10.04
C LYS A 163 8.37 18.45 -10.69
N ASP A 164 9.35 18.84 -11.51
CA ASP A 164 10.23 17.90 -12.22
C ASP A 164 10.92 16.90 -11.27
N GLU A 165 11.39 17.39 -10.13
CA GLU A 165 12.00 16.57 -9.07
C GLU A 165 11.03 15.51 -8.51
N ASP A 166 9.75 15.83 -8.37
CA ASP A 166 8.72 14.90 -7.92
C ASP A 166 8.34 13.90 -9.02
N ARG A 167 8.21 14.38 -10.27
CA ARG A 167 7.85 13.52 -11.41
C ARG A 167 8.89 12.42 -11.62
N ALA A 168 10.17 12.68 -11.36
CA ALA A 168 11.24 11.70 -11.52
C ALA A 168 11.05 10.43 -10.67
N HIS A 169 10.27 10.50 -9.59
CA HIS A 169 10.02 9.37 -8.68
C HIS A 169 8.84 8.47 -9.08
N LEU A 170 8.05 8.87 -10.08
CA LEU A 170 6.91 8.07 -10.51
C LEU A 170 7.38 6.81 -11.23
N TRP A 171 6.67 5.69 -11.04
CA TRP A 171 7.09 4.38 -11.56
C TRP A 171 7.27 4.36 -13.08
N PHE A 172 6.54 5.19 -13.82
CA PHE A 172 6.59 5.29 -15.28
C PHE A 172 7.64 6.28 -15.79
N SER A 173 8.39 6.95 -14.91
CA SER A 173 9.43 7.90 -15.32
C SER A 173 10.69 7.21 -15.84
N GLN A 174 10.85 5.92 -15.55
CA GLN A 174 11.92 5.06 -16.07
C GLN A 174 11.38 3.66 -16.36
N GLU A 175 11.85 3.03 -17.45
CA GLU A 175 11.46 1.66 -17.83
C GLU A 175 11.67 0.63 -16.71
N SER A 176 12.68 0.85 -15.86
CA SER A 176 12.95 -0.02 -14.71
C SER A 176 11.79 -0.08 -13.71
N GLY A 177 11.09 1.03 -13.46
CA GLY A 177 9.93 1.05 -12.57
C GLY A 177 8.76 0.23 -13.13
N PHE A 178 8.54 0.30 -14.46
CA PHE A 178 7.59 -0.57 -15.15
C PHE A 178 7.95 -2.05 -15.00
N ARG A 179 9.20 -2.42 -15.30
CA ARG A 179 9.64 -3.82 -15.23
C ARG A 179 9.49 -4.42 -13.84
N THR A 180 9.86 -3.66 -12.80
CA THR A 180 9.65 -4.06 -11.41
C THR A 180 8.18 -4.36 -11.12
N LEU A 181 7.26 -3.46 -11.51
CA LEU A 181 5.84 -3.65 -11.27
C LEU A 181 5.23 -4.78 -12.10
N LYS A 182 5.72 -5.01 -13.32
CA LYS A 182 5.33 -6.15 -14.16
C LYS A 182 5.69 -7.48 -13.49
N GLU A 183 6.94 -7.66 -13.06
CA GLU A 183 7.39 -8.87 -12.36
C GLU A 183 6.56 -9.11 -11.08
N MET A 184 6.23 -8.05 -10.35
CA MET A 184 5.41 -8.13 -9.15
C MET A 184 3.94 -8.45 -9.44
N ALA A 185 3.39 -7.97 -10.54
CA ALA A 185 2.05 -8.29 -10.98
C ALA A 185 1.95 -9.76 -11.43
N GLU A 186 2.91 -10.23 -12.22
CA GLU A 186 2.98 -11.62 -12.71
C GLU A 186 3.18 -12.63 -11.57
N SER A 187 3.98 -12.28 -10.56
CA SER A 187 4.19 -13.12 -9.37
C SER A 187 3.07 -13.05 -8.34
N GLY A 188 2.12 -12.12 -8.47
CA GLY A 188 1.08 -11.90 -7.46
C GLY A 188 1.61 -11.36 -6.13
N SER A 189 2.74 -10.65 -6.16
CA SER A 189 3.41 -10.12 -4.95
C SER A 189 2.70 -8.93 -4.30
N ILE A 190 1.81 -8.28 -5.06
CA ILE A 190 0.96 -7.17 -4.59
C ILE A 190 -0.41 -7.74 -4.21
N LYS A 191 -0.74 -7.65 -2.92
CA LYS A 191 -1.91 -8.26 -2.29
C LYS A 191 -2.86 -7.16 -1.80
N PRO A 192 -3.80 -6.71 -2.64
CA PRO A 192 -4.79 -5.73 -2.23
C PRO A 192 -5.94 -6.39 -1.46
N PHE A 193 -6.47 -5.69 -0.44
CA PHE A 193 -7.65 -6.12 0.30
C PHE A 193 -8.51 -4.93 0.73
N GLN A 194 -9.80 -5.18 0.97
CA GLN A 194 -10.70 -4.14 1.42
C GLN A 194 -10.76 -4.07 2.94
N SER A 195 -10.44 -2.91 3.51
CA SER A 195 -10.59 -2.68 4.95
C SER A 195 -10.61 -1.20 5.30
N ASN A 196 -11.35 -0.85 6.36
CA ASN A 196 -11.19 0.43 7.02
C ASN A 196 -9.92 0.39 7.87
N TYR A 197 -8.89 1.13 7.47
CA TYR A 197 -7.60 1.21 8.19
C TYR A 197 -7.78 1.46 9.69
N TYR A 198 -8.53 2.50 10.09
CA TYR A 198 -8.79 2.81 11.52
C TYR A 198 -9.86 1.94 12.18
N GLY A 199 -10.50 1.05 11.42
CA GLY A 199 -11.28 -0.04 11.97
C GLY A 199 -10.39 -1.26 12.14
N LYS A 200 -10.75 -2.36 11.47
CA LYS A 200 -10.00 -3.62 11.54
C LYS A 200 -8.70 -3.63 10.74
N GLY A 201 -8.45 -2.65 9.86
CA GLY A 201 -7.28 -2.63 8.98
C GLY A 201 -5.93 -2.60 9.72
N GLN A 202 -5.83 -1.84 10.82
CA GLN A 202 -4.63 -1.85 11.66
C GLN A 202 -4.36 -3.22 12.28
N GLY A 203 -5.42 -3.92 12.74
CA GLY A 203 -5.31 -5.29 13.27
C GLY A 203 -4.87 -6.28 12.20
N ILE A 204 -5.42 -6.17 10.98
CA ILE A 204 -5.03 -7.03 9.85
C ILE A 204 -3.54 -6.85 9.52
N PHE A 205 -3.03 -5.61 9.47
CA PHE A 205 -1.61 -5.38 9.25
C PHE A 205 -0.75 -5.93 10.40
N ALA A 206 -1.19 -5.83 11.65
CA ALA A 206 -0.50 -6.44 12.78
C ALA A 206 -0.40 -7.98 12.65
N ASP A 207 -1.51 -8.62 12.32
CA ASP A 207 -1.56 -10.08 12.09
C ASP A 207 -0.69 -10.49 10.89
N LEU A 208 -0.66 -9.66 9.83
CA LEU A 208 0.21 -9.89 8.69
C LEU A 208 1.68 -9.78 9.09
N MET A 209 2.07 -8.78 9.90
CA MET A 209 3.45 -8.65 10.39
C MET A 209 3.91 -9.88 11.17
N ASP A 210 3.06 -10.46 12.02
CA ASP A 210 3.35 -11.74 12.70
C ASP A 210 3.60 -12.87 11.70
N SER A 211 2.69 -12.99 10.73
CA SER A 211 2.75 -14.06 9.73
C SER A 211 3.99 -13.96 8.82
N GLN A 212 4.40 -12.74 8.49
CA GLN A 212 5.51 -12.48 7.58
C GLN A 212 6.85 -12.48 8.32
N SER A 213 6.90 -12.07 9.59
CA SER A 213 8.15 -11.93 10.36
C SER A 213 9.27 -11.22 9.55
N PRO A 214 9.03 -9.97 9.07
CA PRO A 214 10.00 -9.26 8.24
C PRO A 214 11.21 -8.79 9.07
N ASP A 215 12.34 -8.49 8.40
CA ASP A 215 13.50 -7.84 9.03
C ASP A 215 13.28 -6.32 9.17
N ALA A 216 12.43 -5.75 8.34
CA ALA A 216 12.06 -4.34 8.36
C ALA A 216 10.68 -4.11 7.73
N ALA A 217 9.99 -3.05 8.15
CA ALA A 217 8.67 -2.72 7.62
C ALA A 217 8.59 -1.27 7.11
N ILE A 218 7.92 -1.09 5.98
CA ILE A 218 7.60 0.24 5.44
C ILE A 218 6.08 0.37 5.40
N PHE A 219 5.55 1.48 5.89
CA PHE A 219 4.14 1.84 5.84
C PHE A 219 3.93 3.09 5.00
N TYR A 220 2.97 3.07 4.07
CA TYR A 220 2.47 4.28 3.39
C TYR A 220 1.01 4.49 3.75
N LEU A 221 0.71 5.54 4.51
CA LEU A 221 -0.64 5.79 5.00
C LEU A 221 -1.34 6.94 4.28
N SER A 222 -0.67 7.64 3.35
CA SER A 222 -1.25 8.80 2.66
C SER A 222 -1.82 9.83 3.66
N ASP A 223 -2.89 10.55 3.30
CA ASP A 223 -3.54 11.56 4.12
C ASP A 223 -4.61 11.02 5.07
N ILE A 224 -4.74 9.70 5.17
CA ILE A 224 -5.75 9.06 6.03
C ILE A 224 -5.62 9.55 7.49
N ALA A 225 -4.43 9.96 7.91
CA ALA A 225 -4.13 10.68 9.16
C ALA A 225 -5.12 11.83 9.47
N ASN A 226 -5.59 12.55 8.46
CA ASN A 226 -6.42 13.76 8.62
C ASN A 226 -7.91 13.54 8.37
N VAL A 227 -8.31 12.50 7.63
CA VAL A 227 -9.73 12.16 7.42
C VAL A 227 -10.39 11.75 8.74
N ALA A 228 -9.65 11.08 9.63
CA ALA A 228 -10.10 10.75 10.98
C ALA A 228 -10.27 11.99 11.88
N SER A 229 -9.42 13.03 11.75
CA SER A 229 -9.54 14.26 12.55
C SER A 229 -10.72 15.14 12.12
N ASN A 230 -11.11 15.13 10.85
CA ASN A 230 -12.27 15.89 10.40
C ASN A 230 -13.62 15.29 10.85
N ARG A 231 -13.66 14.01 11.25
CA ARG A 231 -14.82 13.40 11.90
C ARG A 231 -14.90 13.67 13.41
N LYS A 232 -13.80 14.09 14.04
CA LYS A 232 -13.77 14.51 15.45
C LYS A 232 -13.36 15.98 15.53
N ARG A 233 -14.36 16.87 15.46
CA ARG A 233 -14.26 18.31 15.81
C ARG A 233 -13.92 18.57 17.29
N HIS A 234 -13.31 17.62 18.00
CA HIS A 234 -12.82 17.78 19.37
C HIS A 234 -11.55 16.94 19.57
N GLY A 235 -10.43 17.62 19.82
CA GLY A 235 -9.21 17.03 20.38
C GLY A 235 -8.16 16.62 19.35
N GLY A 236 -7.11 17.42 19.23
CA GLY A 236 -5.90 17.07 18.50
C GLY A 236 -5.20 15.88 19.14
N LEU A 237 -5.45 14.68 18.60
CA LEU A 237 -4.69 13.48 18.94
C LEU A 237 -3.36 13.49 18.15
N LYS A 238 -2.25 13.55 18.88
CA LYS A 238 -0.87 13.40 18.34
C LYS A 238 -0.79 12.09 17.53
N SER A 239 0.00 12.08 16.45
CA SER A 239 0.15 10.94 15.52
C SER A 239 0.44 9.61 16.21
N THR A 240 1.14 9.64 17.35
CA THR A 240 1.45 8.49 18.22
C THR A 240 0.24 7.72 18.74
N VAL A 241 -0.92 8.35 18.90
CA VAL A 241 -2.14 7.63 19.35
C VAL A 241 -2.89 7.00 18.17
N ARG A 242 -2.74 7.54 16.95
CA ARG A 242 -3.51 7.16 15.76
C ARG A 242 -3.06 5.86 15.10
N ASN A 243 -1.76 5.59 15.12
CA ASN A 243 -1.16 4.34 14.62
C ASN A 243 -0.69 3.44 15.76
N SER A 244 -1.27 3.59 16.96
CA SER A 244 -0.80 2.94 18.19
C SER A 244 -0.75 1.43 18.09
N VAL A 245 -1.70 0.79 17.38
CA VAL A 245 -1.69 -0.67 17.15
C VAL A 245 -0.47 -1.09 16.31
N ILE A 246 -0.23 -0.40 15.20
CA ILE A 246 0.90 -0.68 14.29
C ILE A 246 2.23 -0.40 14.98
N ILE A 247 2.35 0.74 15.66
CA ILE A 247 3.56 1.12 16.40
C ILE A 247 3.83 0.15 17.53
N ALA A 248 2.83 -0.23 18.33
CA ALA A 248 2.97 -1.22 19.39
C ALA A 248 3.48 -2.54 18.82
N LYS A 249 2.95 -2.97 17.67
CA LYS A 249 3.38 -4.21 17.03
C LYS A 249 4.81 -4.15 16.50
N LEU A 250 5.20 -3.04 15.88
CA LEU A 250 6.56 -2.85 15.37
C LEU A 250 7.59 -2.80 16.51
N VAL A 251 7.24 -2.19 17.64
CA VAL A 251 8.05 -2.19 18.87
C VAL A 251 8.13 -3.59 19.47
N GLU A 252 7.03 -4.35 19.48
CA GLU A 252 7.00 -5.74 19.96
C GLU A 252 7.93 -6.65 19.12
N LEU A 253 7.95 -6.44 17.79
CA LEU A 253 8.78 -7.21 16.87
C LEU A 253 10.26 -6.80 16.90
N ASP A 254 10.60 -5.65 17.49
CA ASP A 254 11.96 -5.10 17.56
C ASP A 254 12.65 -5.03 16.19
N ILE A 255 11.94 -4.48 15.19
CA ILE A 255 12.44 -4.31 13.83
C ILE A 255 12.49 -2.83 13.42
N PRO A 256 13.46 -2.42 12.58
CA PRO A 256 13.47 -1.09 11.99
C PRO A 256 12.22 -0.85 11.14
N PHE A 257 11.66 0.35 11.22
CA PHE A 257 10.49 0.70 10.43
C PHE A 257 10.46 2.16 9.96
N LEU A 258 9.76 2.36 8.85
CA LEU A 258 9.45 3.68 8.29
C LEU A 258 7.94 3.80 8.09
N ILE A 259 7.33 4.86 8.61
CA ILE A 259 5.94 5.23 8.31
C ILE A 259 5.96 6.55 7.53
N ALA A 260 5.54 6.49 6.26
CA ALA A 260 5.33 7.63 5.39
C ALA A 260 3.85 8.05 5.41
N GLU A 261 3.60 9.30 5.80
CA GLU A 261 2.28 9.93 5.86
C GLU A 261 2.28 11.23 5.05
N SER A 262 1.09 11.71 4.70
CA SER A 262 0.91 12.95 3.95
C SER A 262 -0.16 13.81 4.63
N ASP A 263 -0.09 15.13 4.52
CA ASP A 263 -1.16 16.02 4.98
C ASP A 263 -2.14 16.43 3.88
N ILE A 264 -3.26 17.07 4.27
CA ILE A 264 -4.30 17.58 3.35
C ILE A 264 -3.74 18.56 2.30
N LYS A 265 -2.62 19.24 2.58
CA LYS A 265 -1.94 20.13 1.62
C LYS A 265 -0.96 19.37 0.72
N GLY A 266 -0.90 18.05 0.85
CA GLY A 266 0.05 17.18 0.18
C GLY A 266 1.46 17.28 0.75
N ARG A 267 1.69 17.88 1.93
CA ARG A 267 3.02 17.90 2.57
C ARG A 267 3.26 16.57 3.24
N ASN A 268 4.44 16.02 3.04
CA ASN A 268 4.75 14.68 3.49
C ASN A 268 5.52 14.67 4.82
N TYR A 269 5.28 13.65 5.63
CA TYR A 269 5.88 13.44 6.95
C TYR A 269 6.36 11.99 7.05
N MET A 270 7.56 11.78 7.57
CA MET A 270 8.09 10.45 7.83
C MET A 270 8.36 10.29 9.32
N SER A 271 7.83 9.22 9.89
CA SER A 271 8.22 8.74 11.22
C SER A 271 9.20 7.59 11.05
N LEU A 272 10.42 7.78 11.51
CA LEU A 272 11.49 6.80 11.53
C LEU A 272 11.70 6.34 12.97
N ALA A 273 11.78 5.03 13.18
CA ALA A 273 12.36 4.47 14.39
C ALA A 273 13.28 3.32 13.98
N GLY A 274 14.50 3.37 14.52
CA GLY A 274 15.56 2.39 14.35
C GLY A 274 16.38 2.30 15.61
#